data_AF-A0A933WU83-F1
#
_entry.id   AF-A0A933WU83-F1
#
_cell.length_a   1.000
_cell.length_b   1.000
_cell.length_c   1.000
_cell.angle_alpha   90.00
_cell.angle_beta   90.00
_cell.angle_gamma   90.00
#
_symmetry.space_group_name_H-M   'P 1'
#
loop_
_entity.id
_entity.type
_entity.pdbx_description
1 polymer ?
#
loop_
_entity_poly.entity_id
_entity_poly.type
_entity_poly.pdbx_seq_one_letter_code
_entity_poly.pdbx_strand_id
1 'polypeptide(L)'
;MSLVGMLLVAFVATSKVAAGARAQDARALRTLPMDVLGRPPTETERTAWSTQSRAELVDLLLAAREGWERWCDEQLYYFLLINNFHPKADRVAAIPGDLAEGKLDVRAAIHRIGLCPSFEQRNPGADTFVTVVMEQLCGLDVKKNARELDIGKRVYDGADGVFLGQPGKTQADLVRIAVASPQFTRHFLAREHARYVHAKAEPKELAAWAARFDADPRVFRDLLREWLLSPAYAARLARGAPQENRLFVRALYVDLTGRAPTEAEAEPLREALDGLADPTPLRGVLARLLLDSDKAKLPKREELGEPGAWVDGLFARLLGRAPSVEERATFVASLAEPGCRPQTVVYAIVSSAEYARY
;
A
#
# COMPACT_ATOMS: atom_id res chain seq x y z
N MET A 1 -13.01 -39.62 41.11
CA MET A 1 -13.27 -38.24 41.57
C MET A 1 -11.95 -37.47 41.60
N SER A 2 -11.70 -36.61 40.61
CA SER A 2 -10.79 -35.47 40.71
C SER A 2 -10.99 -34.54 39.51
N LEU A 3 -10.87 -33.25 39.79
CA LEU A 3 -11.42 -32.12 39.04
C LEU A 3 -10.80 -31.93 37.65
N VAL A 4 -11.67 -31.72 36.66
CA VAL A 4 -11.32 -31.13 35.36
C VAL A 4 -11.44 -29.62 35.50
N GLY A 5 -10.31 -28.92 35.42
CA GLY A 5 -10.20 -27.47 35.45
C GLY A 5 -10.78 -26.84 34.18
N MET A 6 -11.81 -26.01 34.40
CA MET A 6 -12.54 -25.25 33.41
C MET A 6 -11.68 -24.05 32.95
N LEU A 7 -11.16 -24.08 31.72
CA LEU A 7 -10.46 -22.94 31.13
C LEU A 7 -11.49 -21.97 30.54
N LEU A 8 -11.57 -20.77 31.09
CA LEU A 8 -12.37 -19.65 30.59
C LEU A 8 -11.86 -19.26 29.18
N VAL A 9 -12.69 -19.49 28.16
CA VAL A 9 -12.53 -18.83 26.86
C VAL A 9 -13.16 -17.44 26.99
N ALA A 10 -12.33 -16.40 26.97
CA ALA A 10 -12.78 -15.02 26.93
C ALA A 10 -13.50 -14.78 25.59
N PHE A 11 -14.82 -14.60 25.67
CA PHE A 11 -15.66 -14.16 24.56
C PHE A 11 -15.22 -12.73 24.17
N VAL A 12 -14.61 -12.58 23.00
CA VAL A 12 -14.45 -11.27 22.36
C VAL A 12 -15.85 -10.76 22.06
N ALA A 13 -16.25 -9.70 22.73
CA ALA A 13 -17.50 -9.01 22.47
C ALA A 13 -17.42 -8.39 21.06
N THR A 14 -17.94 -9.10 20.07
CA THR A 14 -18.20 -8.55 18.73
C THR A 14 -19.22 -7.43 18.89
N SER A 15 -18.74 -6.19 18.81
CA SER A 15 -19.56 -4.99 18.78
C SER A 15 -20.55 -5.08 17.61
N LYS A 16 -21.85 -5.22 17.94
CA LYS A 16 -22.97 -5.13 17.01
C LYS A 16 -23.09 -3.67 16.53
N VAL A 17 -22.38 -3.33 15.46
CA VAL A 17 -22.68 -2.12 14.68
C VAL A 17 -23.76 -2.47 13.67
N ALA A 18 -25.02 -2.47 14.10
CA ALA A 18 -26.18 -2.53 13.23
C ALA A 18 -26.75 -1.12 13.07
N ALA A 19 -26.16 -0.35 12.16
CA ALA A 19 -26.72 0.91 11.65
C ALA A 19 -26.61 0.85 10.13
N GLY A 20 -27.74 1.01 9.44
CA GLY A 20 -27.92 0.75 8.01
C GLY A 20 -26.71 1.16 7.17
N ALA A 21 -26.05 0.17 6.57
CA ALA A 21 -24.88 0.38 5.75
C ALA A 21 -25.24 1.28 4.57
N ARG A 22 -24.87 2.56 4.65
CA ARG A 22 -24.90 3.42 3.47
C ARG A 22 -23.90 2.85 2.47
N ALA A 23 -24.34 2.76 1.21
CA ALA A 23 -23.44 2.53 0.09
C ALA A 23 -22.25 3.50 0.20
N GLN A 24 -21.05 3.01 -0.12
CA GLN A 24 -19.87 3.84 -0.07
C GLN A 24 -19.97 5.01 -1.06
N ASP A 25 -19.45 6.16 -0.66
CA ASP A 25 -19.27 7.25 -1.61
C ASP A 25 -18.26 6.88 -2.70
N ALA A 26 -18.35 7.56 -3.85
CA ALA A 26 -17.49 7.29 -5.01
C ALA A 26 -15.99 7.43 -4.67
N ARG A 27 -15.65 8.21 -3.64
CA ARG A 27 -14.27 8.47 -3.25
C ARG A 27 -13.69 7.29 -2.51
N ALA A 28 -14.39 6.79 -1.50
CA ALA A 28 -14.01 5.57 -0.81
C ALA A 28 -13.90 4.40 -1.78
N LEU A 29 -14.86 4.27 -2.71
CA LEU A 29 -14.85 3.21 -3.72
C LEU A 29 -13.64 3.27 -4.67
N ARG A 30 -13.09 4.47 -4.94
CA ARG A 30 -11.87 4.63 -5.73
C ARG A 30 -10.61 4.42 -4.89
N THR A 31 -10.49 5.16 -3.81
CA THR A 31 -9.22 5.33 -3.11
C THR A 31 -8.90 4.18 -2.16
N LEU A 32 -9.90 3.51 -1.57
CA LEU A 32 -9.64 2.38 -0.67
C LEU A 32 -8.97 1.19 -1.40
N PRO A 33 -9.44 0.74 -2.58
CA PRO A 33 -8.70 -0.22 -3.40
C PRO A 33 -7.30 0.27 -3.79
N MET A 34 -7.12 1.57 -4.03
CA MET A 34 -5.80 2.11 -4.36
C MET A 34 -4.80 1.98 -3.21
N ASP A 35 -5.23 2.23 -1.97
CA ASP A 35 -4.35 2.09 -0.81
C ASP A 35 -4.04 0.62 -0.47
N VAL A 36 -4.99 -0.30 -0.71
CA VAL A 36 -4.84 -1.71 -0.37
C VAL A 36 -4.24 -2.54 -1.51
N LEU A 37 -4.77 -2.42 -2.73
CA LEU A 37 -4.35 -3.18 -3.91
C LEU A 37 -3.32 -2.45 -4.79
N GLY A 38 -3.10 -1.16 -4.56
CA GLY A 38 -2.20 -0.35 -5.39
C GLY A 38 -2.79 0.03 -6.76
N ARG A 39 -4.12 -0.03 -6.91
CA ARG A 39 -4.84 0.34 -8.14
C ARG A 39 -6.31 0.67 -7.86
N PRO A 40 -6.98 1.47 -8.72
CA PRO A 40 -8.42 1.66 -8.66
C PRO A 40 -9.16 0.35 -9.02
N PRO A 41 -10.46 0.26 -8.70
CA PRO A 41 -11.27 -0.86 -9.15
C PRO A 41 -11.41 -0.86 -10.68
N THR A 42 -11.36 -2.05 -11.28
CA THR A 42 -11.85 -2.29 -12.64
C THR A 42 -13.34 -1.99 -12.75
N GLU A 43 -13.90 -1.93 -13.96
CA GLU A 43 -15.33 -1.71 -14.16
C GLU A 43 -16.19 -2.80 -13.49
N THR A 44 -15.81 -4.06 -13.66
CA THR A 44 -16.51 -5.20 -13.04
C THR A 44 -16.46 -5.13 -11.51
N GLU A 45 -15.29 -4.87 -10.94
CA GLU A 45 -15.12 -4.71 -9.49
C GLU A 45 -15.92 -3.51 -8.98
N ARG A 46 -15.89 -2.37 -9.67
CA ARG A 46 -16.63 -1.17 -9.28
C ARG A 46 -18.12 -1.44 -9.19
N THR A 47 -18.69 -2.10 -10.21
CA THR A 47 -20.10 -2.49 -10.20
C THR A 47 -20.39 -3.40 -9.00
N ALA A 48 -19.59 -4.44 -8.80
CA ALA A 48 -19.76 -5.39 -7.69
C ALA A 48 -19.58 -4.76 -6.29
N TRP A 49 -18.68 -3.79 -6.15
CA TRP A 49 -18.32 -3.18 -4.87
C TRP A 49 -19.16 -1.96 -4.53
N SER A 50 -19.82 -1.33 -5.51
CA SER A 50 -20.67 -0.15 -5.29
C SER A 50 -21.85 -0.39 -4.34
N THR A 51 -22.30 -1.65 -4.22
CA THR A 51 -23.38 -2.04 -3.32
C THR A 51 -22.88 -2.44 -1.93
N GLN A 52 -21.57 -2.53 -1.72
CA GLN A 52 -20.97 -2.96 -0.46
C GLN A 52 -20.80 -1.79 0.51
N SER A 53 -21.01 -2.06 1.80
CA SER A 53 -20.60 -1.16 2.87
C SER A 53 -19.07 -1.03 2.91
N ARG A 54 -18.57 0.04 3.54
CA ARG A 54 -17.12 0.22 3.74
C ARG A 54 -16.48 -0.91 4.54
N ALA A 55 -17.18 -1.43 5.54
CA ALA A 55 -16.70 -2.55 6.33
C ALA A 55 -16.54 -3.82 5.47
N GLU A 56 -17.57 -4.16 4.68
CA GLU A 56 -17.53 -5.32 3.78
C GLU A 56 -16.44 -5.20 2.73
N LEU A 57 -16.26 -4.01 2.12
CA LEU A 57 -15.19 -3.81 1.15
C LEU A 57 -13.81 -3.89 1.80
N VAL A 58 -13.60 -3.32 2.99
CA VAL A 58 -12.33 -3.48 3.72
C VAL A 58 -12.05 -4.96 3.98
N ASP A 59 -13.05 -5.71 4.45
CA ASP A 59 -12.91 -7.14 4.74
C ASP A 59 -12.58 -7.95 3.47
N LEU A 60 -13.21 -7.62 2.34
CA LEU A 60 -12.93 -8.21 1.03
C LEU A 60 -11.49 -7.91 0.59
N LEU A 61 -11.05 -6.66 0.68
CA LEU A 61 -9.72 -6.24 0.21
C LEU A 61 -8.60 -6.81 1.08
N LEU A 62 -8.79 -6.91 2.40
CA LEU A 62 -7.80 -7.50 3.32
C LEU A 62 -7.72 -9.04 3.23
N ALA A 63 -8.76 -9.70 2.70
CA ALA A 63 -8.74 -11.12 2.38
C ALA A 63 -8.10 -11.40 1.00
N ALA A 64 -8.03 -10.42 0.11
CA ALA A 64 -7.51 -10.59 -1.23
C ALA A 64 -5.98 -10.80 -1.24
N ARG A 65 -5.52 -11.84 -1.94
CA ARG A 65 -4.08 -12.08 -2.16
C ARG A 65 -3.38 -10.88 -2.77
N GLU A 66 -4.00 -10.20 -3.71
CA GLU A 66 -3.44 -9.00 -4.37
C GLU A 66 -3.13 -7.88 -3.37
N GLY A 67 -3.92 -7.72 -2.30
CA GLY A 67 -3.62 -6.75 -1.24
C GLY A 67 -2.32 -7.08 -0.50
N TRP A 68 -2.04 -8.37 -0.30
CA TRP A 68 -0.81 -8.85 0.32
C TRP A 68 0.38 -8.83 -0.65
N GLU A 69 0.15 -8.97 -1.96
CA GLU A 69 1.17 -8.74 -2.99
C GLU A 69 1.60 -7.28 -2.96
N ARG A 70 0.63 -6.36 -2.97
CA ARG A 70 0.91 -4.93 -2.83
C ARG A 70 1.62 -4.60 -1.52
N TRP A 71 1.18 -5.17 -0.41
CA TRP A 71 1.87 -5.00 0.87
C TRP A 71 3.31 -5.49 0.81
N CYS A 72 3.58 -6.65 0.18
CA CYS A 72 4.93 -7.18 0.05
C CYS A 72 5.81 -6.26 -0.82
N ASP A 73 5.30 -5.79 -1.96
CA ASP A 73 6.00 -4.82 -2.83
C ASP A 73 6.37 -3.54 -2.08
N GLU A 74 5.49 -3.07 -1.20
CA GLU A 74 5.75 -1.94 -0.31
C GLU A 74 6.95 -2.19 0.62
N GLN A 75 7.03 -3.39 1.20
CA GLN A 75 8.14 -3.76 2.06
C GLN A 75 9.45 -3.85 1.25
N LEU A 76 9.42 -4.50 0.08
CA LEU A 76 10.59 -4.63 -0.78
C LEU A 76 11.10 -3.25 -1.22
N TYR A 77 10.20 -2.34 -1.58
CA TYR A 77 10.55 -0.96 -1.92
C TYR A 77 11.18 -0.22 -0.73
N TYR A 78 10.62 -0.36 0.47
CA TYR A 78 11.16 0.26 1.68
C TYR A 78 12.60 -0.19 1.98
N PHE A 79 12.90 -1.47 1.78
CA PHE A 79 14.26 -2.03 1.92
C PHE A 79 15.14 -1.84 0.68
N LEU A 80 14.68 -1.11 -0.34
CA LEU A 80 15.36 -0.90 -1.62
C LEU A 80 15.74 -2.22 -2.33
N LEU A 81 14.93 -3.26 -2.13
CA LEU A 81 15.02 -4.57 -2.80
C LEU A 81 14.20 -4.56 -4.08
N ILE A 82 14.57 -3.66 -4.98
CA ILE A 82 13.93 -3.42 -6.27
C ILE A 82 14.95 -3.61 -7.39
N ASN A 83 14.47 -3.68 -8.64
CA ASN A 83 15.31 -3.81 -9.82
C ASN A 83 16.25 -5.03 -9.70
N ASN A 84 17.56 -4.83 -9.81
CA ASN A 84 18.59 -5.86 -9.68
C ASN A 84 18.62 -6.56 -8.31
N PHE A 85 18.03 -5.96 -7.27
CA PHE A 85 17.96 -6.54 -5.93
C PHE A 85 16.57 -7.10 -5.59
N HIS A 86 15.67 -7.21 -6.58
CA HIS A 86 14.39 -7.86 -6.35
C HIS A 86 14.57 -9.35 -6.01
N PRO A 87 14.05 -9.86 -4.87
CA PRO A 87 14.23 -11.25 -4.49
C PRO A 87 13.51 -12.20 -5.46
N LYS A 88 14.23 -13.22 -5.95
CA LYS A 88 13.70 -14.27 -6.84
C LYS A 88 13.52 -15.63 -6.16
N ALA A 89 13.85 -15.72 -4.87
CA ALA A 89 13.74 -16.97 -4.12
C ALA A 89 12.27 -17.32 -3.86
N ASP A 90 11.89 -18.57 -4.12
CA ASP A 90 10.52 -19.09 -3.95
C ASP A 90 9.92 -18.76 -2.57
N ARG A 91 10.76 -18.78 -1.53
CA ARG A 91 10.34 -18.48 -0.14
C ARG A 91 9.83 -17.05 0.04
N VAL A 92 10.39 -16.08 -0.71
CA VAL A 92 9.93 -14.67 -0.69
C VAL A 92 8.71 -14.52 -1.60
N ALA A 93 8.74 -15.15 -2.79
CA ALA A 93 7.61 -15.14 -3.72
C ALA A 93 6.32 -15.74 -3.12
N ALA A 94 6.43 -16.68 -2.17
CA ALA A 94 5.30 -17.28 -1.47
C ALA A 94 4.66 -16.39 -0.39
N ILE A 95 5.34 -15.31 0.06
CA ILE A 95 4.89 -14.46 1.19
C ILE A 95 3.44 -13.97 1.01
N PRO A 96 3.03 -13.39 -0.13
CA PRO A 96 1.66 -12.89 -0.28
C PRO A 96 0.58 -13.95 -0.12
N GLY A 97 0.79 -15.15 -0.67
CA GLY A 97 -0.13 -16.28 -0.53
C GLY A 97 -0.21 -16.76 0.91
N ASP A 98 0.94 -16.94 1.57
CA ASP A 98 0.99 -17.38 2.97
C ASP A 98 0.33 -16.36 3.92
N LEU A 99 0.47 -15.04 3.66
CA LEU A 99 -0.19 -13.97 4.43
C LEU A 99 -1.70 -13.97 4.22
N ALA A 100 -2.17 -14.13 2.98
CA ALA A 100 -3.59 -14.17 2.65
C ALA A 100 -4.29 -15.35 3.37
N GLU A 101 -3.65 -16.52 3.34
CA GLU A 101 -4.13 -17.76 3.96
C GLU A 101 -3.92 -17.82 5.48
N GLY A 102 -3.22 -16.83 6.08
CA GLY A 102 -2.93 -16.80 7.52
C GLY A 102 -1.88 -17.82 7.98
N LYS A 103 -1.14 -18.45 7.05
CA LYS A 103 -0.03 -19.37 7.33
C LYS A 103 1.22 -18.65 7.81
N LEU A 104 1.34 -17.36 7.50
CA LEU A 104 2.43 -16.49 7.88
C LEU A 104 1.87 -15.21 8.49
N ASP A 105 2.53 -14.68 9.51
CA ASP A 105 2.29 -13.33 10.03
C ASP A 105 3.29 -12.33 9.46
N VAL A 106 2.98 -11.03 9.55
CA VAL A 106 3.82 -10.00 8.94
C VAL A 106 5.21 -9.88 9.58
N ARG A 107 5.38 -10.17 10.88
CA ARG A 107 6.71 -10.17 11.52
C ARG A 107 7.57 -11.27 10.90
N ALA A 108 7.02 -12.46 10.72
CA ALA A 108 7.70 -13.57 10.08
C ALA A 108 7.93 -13.32 8.57
N ALA A 109 7.05 -12.58 7.88
CA ALA A 109 7.29 -12.14 6.51
C ALA A 109 8.49 -11.18 6.40
N ILE A 110 8.56 -10.15 7.25
CA ILE A 110 9.73 -9.25 7.28
C ILE A 110 11.02 -10.01 7.63
N HIS A 111 10.95 -10.96 8.55
CA HIS A 111 12.08 -11.85 8.85
C HIS A 111 12.55 -12.62 7.60
N ARG A 112 11.63 -13.20 6.81
CA ARG A 112 11.98 -13.88 5.55
C ARG A 112 12.62 -12.93 4.53
N ILE A 113 12.14 -11.68 4.43
CA ILE A 113 12.73 -10.66 3.56
C ILE A 113 14.16 -10.32 4.01
N GLY A 114 14.37 -10.06 5.31
CA GLY A 114 15.69 -9.71 5.85
C GLY A 114 16.73 -10.83 5.76
N LEU A 115 16.31 -12.08 5.59
CA LEU A 115 17.19 -13.24 5.41
C LEU A 115 17.40 -13.62 3.93
N CYS A 116 16.82 -12.90 2.98
CA CYS A 116 17.00 -13.24 1.57
C CYS A 116 18.39 -12.79 1.07
N PRO A 117 19.01 -13.52 0.11
CA PRO A 117 20.32 -13.14 -0.43
C PRO A 117 20.37 -11.72 -1.01
N SER A 118 19.25 -11.26 -1.60
CA SER A 118 19.16 -9.91 -2.15
C SER A 118 19.30 -8.82 -1.08
N PHE A 119 18.89 -9.09 0.16
CA PHE A 119 19.04 -8.14 1.27
C PHE A 119 20.52 -7.96 1.65
N GLU A 120 21.29 -9.04 1.69
CA GLU A 120 22.74 -8.98 1.91
C GLU A 120 23.47 -8.34 0.72
N GLN A 121 23.11 -8.72 -0.52
CA GLN A 121 23.70 -8.13 -1.74
C GLN A 121 23.46 -6.62 -1.84
N ARG A 122 22.28 -6.14 -1.43
CA ARG A 122 21.96 -4.71 -1.41
C ARG A 122 22.71 -3.95 -0.33
N ASN A 123 23.07 -4.64 0.76
CA ASN A 123 23.67 -4.07 1.97
C ASN A 123 24.98 -4.79 2.32
N PRO A 124 26.01 -4.71 1.45
CA PRO A 124 27.21 -5.50 1.59
C PRO A 124 28.05 -5.07 2.80
N GLY A 125 28.53 -6.06 3.55
CA GLY A 125 29.45 -5.86 4.67
C GLY A 125 28.77 -5.47 5.99
N ALA A 126 29.50 -5.69 7.09
CA ALA A 126 28.97 -5.56 8.46
C ALA A 126 28.39 -4.18 8.76
N ASP A 127 29.07 -3.11 8.35
CA ASP A 127 28.64 -1.74 8.67
C ASP A 127 27.31 -1.38 7.99
N THR A 128 27.18 -1.63 6.70
CA THR A 128 25.96 -1.31 5.94
C THR A 128 24.81 -2.23 6.35
N PHE A 129 25.05 -3.54 6.48
CA PHE A 129 24.03 -4.50 6.88
C PHE A 129 23.43 -4.16 8.25
N VAL A 130 24.29 -3.98 9.27
CA VAL A 130 23.84 -3.72 10.64
C VAL A 130 23.18 -2.35 10.75
N THR A 131 23.69 -1.35 10.03
CA THR A 131 23.04 -0.03 9.95
C THR A 131 21.62 -0.15 9.41
N VAL A 132 21.42 -0.86 8.30
CA VAL A 132 20.08 -1.04 7.72
C VAL A 132 19.16 -1.84 8.66
N VAL A 133 19.66 -2.89 9.33
CA VAL A 133 18.89 -3.62 10.35
C VAL A 133 18.46 -2.67 11.47
N MET A 134 19.35 -1.84 12.01
CA MET A 134 19.02 -0.92 13.11
C MET A 134 18.08 0.22 12.67
N GLU A 135 18.35 0.86 11.54
CA GLU A 135 17.59 2.02 11.09
C GLU A 135 16.25 1.63 10.46
N GLN A 136 16.25 0.63 9.57
CA GLN A 136 15.07 0.29 8.78
C GLN A 136 14.17 -0.75 9.47
N LEU A 137 14.71 -1.75 10.18
CA LEU A 137 13.87 -2.68 10.95
C LEU A 137 13.49 -2.10 12.30
N CYS A 138 14.44 -1.53 13.05
CA CYS A 138 14.19 -1.08 14.42
C CYS A 138 13.86 0.42 14.56
N GLY A 139 14.04 1.24 13.53
CA GLY A 139 13.80 2.69 13.62
C GLY A 139 14.80 3.40 14.54
N LEU A 140 15.99 2.84 14.75
CA LEU A 140 17.02 3.39 15.60
C LEU A 140 17.91 4.36 14.82
N ASP A 141 18.39 5.41 15.50
CA ASP A 141 19.44 6.29 14.98
C ASP A 141 20.80 5.70 15.36
N VAL A 142 21.56 5.18 14.39
CA VAL A 142 22.85 4.51 14.67
C VAL A 142 23.88 5.45 15.30
N LYS A 143 23.81 6.76 15.04
CA LYS A 143 24.72 7.74 15.64
C LYS A 143 24.52 7.84 17.15
N LYS A 144 23.28 7.63 17.61
CA LYS A 144 22.93 7.60 19.05
C LYS A 144 23.12 6.22 19.68
N ASN A 145 23.36 5.19 18.87
CA ASN A 145 23.45 3.79 19.30
C ASN A 145 24.76 3.13 18.82
N ALA A 146 25.87 3.88 18.77
CA ALA A 146 27.14 3.42 18.21
C ALA A 146 27.67 2.12 18.85
N ARG A 147 27.51 1.97 20.18
CA ARG A 147 27.89 0.73 20.89
C ARG A 147 27.12 -0.49 20.37
N GLU A 148 25.82 -0.32 20.10
CA GLU A 148 24.95 -1.38 19.61
C GLU A 148 25.32 -1.76 18.17
N LEU A 149 25.66 -0.77 17.35
CA LEU A 149 26.20 -0.97 16.01
C LEU A 149 27.50 -1.79 16.04
N ASP A 150 28.44 -1.47 16.94
CA ASP A 150 29.70 -2.21 17.07
C ASP A 150 29.50 -3.64 17.58
N ILE A 151 28.49 -3.88 18.43
CA ILE A 151 28.08 -5.24 18.82
C ILE A 151 27.52 -5.96 17.59
N GLY A 152 26.61 -5.34 16.86
CA GLY A 152 25.99 -5.94 15.68
C GLY A 152 27.01 -6.30 14.61
N LYS A 153 28.03 -5.45 14.38
CA LYS A 153 29.13 -5.74 13.44
C LYS A 153 29.92 -6.99 13.84
N ARG A 154 30.26 -7.12 15.13
CA ARG A 154 30.95 -8.33 15.63
C ARG A 154 30.09 -9.58 15.48
N VAL A 155 28.79 -9.49 15.73
CA VAL A 155 27.85 -10.60 15.52
C VAL A 155 27.72 -10.95 14.04
N TYR A 156 27.70 -9.96 13.15
CA TYR A 156 27.71 -10.17 11.69
C TYR A 156 28.95 -10.97 11.26
N ASP A 157 30.12 -10.65 11.82
CA ASP A 157 31.40 -11.31 11.53
C ASP A 157 31.57 -12.67 12.25
N GLY A 158 30.54 -13.17 12.94
CA GLY A 158 30.56 -14.51 13.56
C GLY A 158 31.01 -14.56 15.02
N ALA A 159 31.29 -13.41 15.65
CA ALA A 159 31.67 -13.35 17.06
C ALA A 159 30.43 -13.36 17.96
N ASP A 160 30.58 -13.91 19.17
CA ASP A 160 29.51 -13.90 20.17
C ASP A 160 29.26 -12.46 20.68
N GLY A 161 28.00 -12.04 20.73
CA GLY A 161 27.61 -10.71 21.20
C GLY A 161 26.17 -10.64 21.72
N VAL A 162 25.85 -9.58 22.47
CA VAL A 162 24.50 -9.33 23.00
C VAL A 162 23.90 -8.14 22.26
N PHE A 163 23.27 -8.40 21.12
CA PHE A 163 22.64 -7.41 20.26
C PHE A 163 21.20 -7.14 20.73
N LEU A 164 20.82 -5.89 20.93
CA LEU A 164 19.51 -5.44 21.44
C LEU A 164 19.05 -6.22 22.69
N GLY A 165 20.01 -6.56 23.55
CA GLY A 165 19.76 -7.32 24.79
C GLY A 165 19.61 -8.84 24.61
N GLN A 166 19.79 -9.39 23.40
CA GLN A 166 19.72 -10.83 23.13
C GLN A 166 21.05 -11.38 22.58
N PRO A 167 21.43 -12.60 22.93
CA PRO A 167 22.62 -13.23 22.38
C PRO A 167 22.44 -13.54 20.89
N GLY A 168 23.50 -13.30 20.10
CA GLY A 168 23.57 -13.63 18.68
C GLY A 168 25.01 -13.92 18.24
N LYS A 169 25.14 -14.68 17.14
CA LYS A 169 26.44 -15.03 16.54
C LYS A 169 26.45 -14.99 15.00
N THR A 170 25.31 -14.71 14.38
CA THR A 170 25.17 -14.80 12.92
C THR A 170 24.39 -13.61 12.37
N GLN A 171 24.51 -13.37 11.06
CA GLN A 171 23.64 -12.40 10.38
C GLN A 171 22.15 -12.74 10.57
N ALA A 172 21.81 -14.03 10.56
CA ALA A 172 20.45 -14.48 10.79
C ALA A 172 19.95 -14.15 12.20
N ASP A 173 20.83 -14.23 13.21
CA ASP A 173 20.50 -13.78 14.57
C ASP A 173 20.21 -12.29 14.64
N LEU A 174 20.99 -11.45 13.93
CA LEU A 174 20.73 -10.01 13.91
C LEU A 174 19.31 -9.69 13.43
N VAL A 175 18.90 -10.28 12.31
CA VAL A 175 17.57 -10.08 11.75
C VAL A 175 16.50 -10.64 12.69
N ARG A 176 16.68 -11.87 13.21
CA ARG A 176 15.77 -12.51 14.17
C ARG A 176 15.57 -11.66 15.43
N ILE A 177 16.66 -11.17 16.01
CA ILE A 177 16.65 -10.34 17.22
C ILE A 177 15.95 -9.01 16.92
N ALA A 178 16.29 -8.37 15.80
CA ALA A 178 15.71 -7.10 15.39
C ALA A 178 14.19 -7.19 15.24
N VAL A 179 13.66 -8.17 14.48
CA VAL A 179 12.20 -8.31 14.27
C VAL A 179 11.44 -8.74 15.54
N ALA A 180 12.13 -9.32 16.52
CA ALA A 180 11.56 -9.67 17.82
C ALA A 180 11.63 -8.52 18.84
N SER A 181 12.31 -7.42 18.51
CA SER A 181 12.51 -6.29 19.43
C SER A 181 11.25 -5.41 19.56
N PRO A 182 11.00 -4.80 20.74
CA PRO A 182 9.95 -3.78 20.89
C PRO A 182 10.12 -2.58 19.96
N GLN A 183 11.37 -2.25 19.61
CA GLN A 183 11.72 -1.17 18.69
C GLN A 183 11.17 -1.45 17.28
N PHE A 184 11.35 -2.68 16.78
CA PHE A 184 10.74 -3.12 15.51
C PHE A 184 9.23 -2.96 15.53
N THR A 185 8.55 -3.48 16.56
CA THR A 185 7.08 -3.41 16.64
C THR A 185 6.58 -1.97 16.56
N ARG A 186 7.18 -1.05 17.34
CA ARG A 186 6.78 0.36 17.33
C ARG A 186 7.06 1.04 15.99
N HIS A 187 8.25 0.81 15.42
CA HIS A 187 8.65 1.40 14.15
C HIS A 187 7.77 0.91 12.98
N PHE A 188 7.60 -0.41 12.88
CA PHE A 188 6.76 -1.07 11.89
C PHE A 188 5.32 -0.55 11.93
N LEU A 189 4.66 -0.59 13.10
CA LEU A 189 3.28 -0.14 13.23
C LEU A 189 3.11 1.36 12.96
N ALA A 190 4.04 2.19 13.42
CA ALA A 190 4.00 3.63 13.15
C ALA A 190 4.11 3.93 11.65
N ARG A 191 5.01 3.24 10.94
CA ARG A 191 5.21 3.39 9.50
C ARG A 191 3.99 2.89 8.71
N GLU A 192 3.48 1.70 9.04
CA GLU A 192 2.30 1.15 8.36
C GLU A 192 1.05 2.01 8.58
N HIS A 193 0.82 2.49 9.82
CA HIS A 193 -0.27 3.43 10.08
C HIS A 193 -0.12 4.72 9.26
N ALA A 194 1.08 5.31 9.26
CA ALA A 194 1.35 6.52 8.48
C ALA A 194 1.15 6.30 6.97
N ARG A 195 1.47 5.11 6.45
CA ARG A 195 1.25 4.75 5.04
C ARG A 195 -0.23 4.74 4.66
N TYR A 196 -1.10 4.14 5.47
CA TYR A 196 -2.54 4.08 5.14
C TYR A 196 -3.29 5.37 5.51
N VAL A 197 -2.99 5.95 6.67
CA VAL A 197 -3.78 7.07 7.23
C VAL A 197 -3.18 8.43 6.83
N HIS A 198 -1.95 8.47 6.32
CA HIS A 198 -1.20 9.71 6.03
C HIS A 198 -1.13 10.65 7.24
N ALA A 199 -1.02 10.07 8.43
CA ALA A 199 -0.89 10.76 9.69
C ALA A 199 -0.01 9.98 10.65
N LYS A 200 0.71 10.70 11.52
CA LYS A 200 1.45 10.08 12.61
C LYS A 200 0.47 9.43 13.59
N ALA A 201 0.78 8.22 14.04
CA ALA A 201 0.03 7.56 15.09
C ALA A 201 0.17 8.31 16.41
N GLU A 202 -0.93 8.41 17.17
CA GLU A 202 -0.88 8.95 18.52
C GLU A 202 -0.08 8.01 19.44
N PRO A 203 0.84 8.53 20.29
CA PRO A 203 1.73 7.67 21.08
C PRO A 203 1.00 6.64 21.96
N LYS A 204 -0.16 7.01 22.51
CA LYS A 204 -0.98 6.12 23.34
C LYS A 204 -1.60 4.98 22.54
N GLU A 205 -2.12 5.29 21.35
CA GLU A 205 -2.70 4.28 20.45
C GLU A 205 -1.61 3.33 19.94
N LEU A 206 -0.48 3.89 19.52
CA LEU A 206 0.67 3.10 19.06
C LEU A 206 1.17 2.12 20.14
N ALA A 207 1.22 2.55 21.41
CA ALA A 207 1.59 1.66 22.51
C ALA A 207 0.58 0.53 22.72
N ALA A 208 -0.72 0.81 22.58
CA ALA A 208 -1.78 -0.20 22.67
C ALA A 208 -1.73 -1.22 21.51
N TRP A 209 -1.53 -0.73 20.28
CA TRP A 209 -1.34 -1.60 19.12
C TRP A 209 -0.07 -2.45 19.24
N ALA A 210 1.03 -1.86 19.71
CA ALA A 210 2.28 -2.58 19.94
C ALA A 210 2.11 -3.73 20.95
N ALA A 211 1.44 -3.48 22.08
CA ALA A 211 1.17 -4.53 23.05
C ALA A 211 0.34 -5.69 22.47
N ARG A 212 -0.68 -5.38 21.66
CA ARG A 212 -1.48 -6.40 20.95
C ARG A 212 -0.64 -7.19 19.95
N PHE A 213 0.16 -6.50 19.15
CA PHE A 213 1.01 -7.12 18.12
C PHE A 213 2.15 -7.95 18.71
N ASP A 214 2.73 -7.53 19.82
CA ASP A 214 3.75 -8.31 20.53
C ASP A 214 3.19 -9.60 21.12
N ALA A 215 1.93 -9.58 21.58
CA ALA A 215 1.23 -10.77 22.05
C ALA A 215 0.88 -11.73 20.91
N ASP A 216 0.40 -11.22 19.77
CA ASP A 216 0.13 -12.02 18.57
C ASP A 216 0.30 -11.17 17.29
N PRO A 217 1.36 -11.36 16.49
CA PRO A 217 1.56 -10.61 15.25
C PRO A 217 0.46 -10.80 14.20
N ARG A 218 -0.38 -11.84 14.32
CA ARG A 218 -1.51 -12.08 13.40
C ARG A 218 -2.61 -11.03 13.52
N VAL A 219 -2.67 -10.29 14.64
CA VAL A 219 -3.65 -9.20 14.84
C VAL A 219 -3.42 -8.01 13.89
N PHE A 220 -2.32 -7.99 13.13
CA PHE A 220 -2.05 -6.90 12.19
C PHE A 220 -3.17 -6.71 11.16
N ARG A 221 -3.81 -7.79 10.70
CA ARG A 221 -4.97 -7.68 9.79
C ARG A 221 -6.13 -6.92 10.45
N ASP A 222 -6.38 -7.18 11.73
CA ASP A 222 -7.41 -6.47 12.50
C ASP A 222 -7.03 -5.01 12.75
N LEU A 223 -5.74 -4.73 12.96
CA LEU A 223 -5.23 -3.35 13.08
C LEU A 223 -5.42 -2.57 11.76
N LEU A 224 -5.10 -3.19 10.61
CA LEU A 224 -5.37 -2.57 9.31
C LEU A 224 -6.86 -2.27 9.13
N ARG A 225 -7.72 -3.21 9.50
CA ARG A 225 -9.17 -3.01 9.47
C ARG A 225 -9.61 -1.85 10.36
N GLU A 226 -9.11 -1.78 11.59
CA GLU A 226 -9.36 -0.68 12.54
C GLU A 226 -8.96 0.68 11.94
N TRP A 227 -7.76 0.77 11.36
CA TRP A 227 -7.25 2.00 10.74
C TRP A 227 -8.07 2.41 9.51
N LEU A 228 -8.38 1.48 8.61
CA LEU A 228 -9.14 1.73 7.38
C LEU A 228 -10.61 2.06 7.65
N LEU A 229 -11.14 1.77 8.83
CA LEU A 229 -12.49 2.17 9.27
C LEU A 229 -12.47 3.36 10.23
N SER A 230 -11.30 3.88 10.58
CA SER A 230 -11.17 4.99 11.52
C SER A 230 -11.69 6.32 10.97
N PRO A 231 -12.08 7.26 11.86
CA PRO A 231 -12.34 8.65 11.49
C PRO A 231 -11.13 9.34 10.86
N ALA A 232 -9.90 9.00 11.29
CA ALA A 232 -8.67 9.57 10.75
C ALA A 232 -8.49 9.23 9.27
N TYR A 233 -8.74 7.97 8.89
CA TYR A 233 -8.72 7.55 7.49
C TYR A 233 -9.86 8.19 6.69
N ALA A 234 -11.07 8.31 7.27
CA ALA A 234 -12.17 9.02 6.61
C ALA A 234 -11.82 10.50 6.32
N ALA A 235 -11.17 11.19 7.27
CA ALA A 235 -10.67 12.54 7.07
C ALA A 235 -9.57 12.60 6.00
N ARG A 236 -8.70 11.58 5.92
CA ARG A 236 -7.71 11.45 4.83
C ARG A 236 -8.40 11.34 3.47
N LEU A 237 -9.44 10.51 3.33
CA LEU A 237 -10.20 10.41 2.08
C LEU A 237 -10.78 11.77 1.66
N ALA A 238 -11.36 12.52 2.60
CA ALA A 238 -11.91 13.84 2.31
C ALA A 238 -10.86 14.85 1.81
N ARG A 239 -9.61 14.76 2.28
CA ARG A 239 -8.50 15.65 1.87
C ARG A 239 -7.81 15.21 0.57
N GLY A 240 -7.82 13.92 0.26
CA GLY A 240 -6.95 13.32 -0.77
C GLY A 240 -5.48 13.24 -0.32
N ALA A 241 -4.66 12.50 -1.06
CA ALA A 241 -3.23 12.39 -0.78
C ALA A 241 -2.44 12.24 -2.08
N PRO A 242 -1.28 12.91 -2.23
CA PRO A 242 -0.44 12.74 -3.41
C PRO A 242 -0.12 11.27 -3.67
N GLN A 243 -0.32 10.83 -4.90
CA GLN A 243 0.05 9.48 -5.32
C GLN A 243 1.55 9.39 -5.53
N GLU A 244 2.14 8.34 -4.99
CA GLU A 244 3.49 7.90 -5.33
C GLU A 244 3.56 7.46 -6.80
N ASN A 245 4.74 7.55 -7.41
CA ASN A 245 4.92 7.25 -8.84
C ASN A 245 4.44 5.84 -9.22
N ARG A 246 4.72 4.83 -8.38
CA ARG A 246 4.25 3.45 -8.59
C ARG A 246 2.72 3.32 -8.59
N LEU A 247 2.06 4.04 -7.68
CA LEU A 247 0.61 4.04 -7.57
C LEU A 247 0.00 4.75 -8.79
N PHE A 248 0.58 5.88 -9.18
CA PHE A 248 0.17 6.63 -10.37
C PHE A 248 0.24 5.77 -11.64
N VAL A 249 1.35 5.08 -11.90
CA VAL A 249 1.50 4.24 -13.09
C VAL A 249 0.45 3.12 -13.11
N ARG A 250 0.27 2.40 -11.99
CA ARG A 250 -0.75 1.33 -11.90
C ARG A 250 -2.17 1.88 -12.07
N ALA A 251 -2.47 3.01 -11.45
CA ALA A 251 -3.78 3.65 -11.52
C ALA A 251 -4.11 4.10 -12.95
N LEU A 252 -3.18 4.79 -13.60
CA LEU A 252 -3.30 5.23 -14.98
C LEU A 252 -3.56 4.07 -15.93
N TYR A 253 -2.85 2.96 -15.78
CA TYR A 253 -3.07 1.76 -16.59
C TYR A 253 -4.46 1.17 -16.42
N VAL A 254 -4.93 1.01 -15.19
CA VAL A 254 -6.27 0.46 -14.94
C VAL A 254 -7.34 1.41 -15.44
N ASP A 255 -7.19 2.71 -15.17
CA ASP A 255 -8.14 3.73 -15.59
C ASP A 255 -8.22 3.87 -17.12
N LEU A 256 -7.13 3.65 -17.85
CA LEU A 256 -7.15 3.80 -19.31
C LEU A 256 -7.40 2.48 -20.05
N THR A 257 -6.87 1.36 -19.57
CA THR A 257 -6.89 0.07 -20.29
C THR A 257 -7.82 -0.97 -19.66
N GLY A 258 -8.30 -0.74 -18.44
CA GLY A 258 -9.12 -1.69 -17.68
C GLY A 258 -8.32 -2.86 -17.09
N ARG A 259 -6.98 -2.81 -17.08
CA ARG A 259 -6.13 -3.82 -16.45
C ARG A 259 -4.91 -3.20 -15.77
N ALA A 260 -4.33 -3.92 -14.82
CA ALA A 260 -3.04 -3.56 -14.25
C ALA A 260 -1.92 -3.68 -15.31
N PRO A 261 -0.85 -2.87 -15.22
CA PRO A 261 0.33 -3.05 -16.05
C PRO A 261 1.05 -4.33 -15.64
N THR A 262 1.74 -4.96 -16.60
CA THR A 262 2.76 -5.97 -16.27
C THR A 262 3.98 -5.31 -15.63
N GLU A 263 4.83 -6.08 -14.94
CA GLU A 263 6.08 -5.55 -14.36
C GLU A 263 6.96 -4.87 -15.42
N ALA A 264 7.13 -5.51 -16.58
CA ALA A 264 7.89 -4.97 -17.71
C ALA A 264 7.29 -3.66 -18.29
N GLU A 265 5.98 -3.44 -18.16
CA GLU A 265 5.33 -2.19 -18.54
C GLU A 265 5.47 -1.11 -17.45
N ALA A 266 5.43 -1.49 -16.17
CA ALA A 266 5.39 -0.56 -15.05
C ALA A 266 6.78 -0.07 -14.62
N GLU A 267 7.77 -0.95 -14.61
CA GLU A 267 9.10 -0.67 -14.05
C GLU A 267 9.82 0.46 -14.79
N PRO A 268 9.94 0.49 -16.14
CA PRO A 268 10.63 1.58 -16.84
C PRO A 268 9.96 2.93 -16.63
N LEU A 269 8.63 2.95 -16.53
CA LEU A 269 7.86 4.16 -16.31
C LEU A 269 8.06 4.69 -14.89
N ARG A 270 8.06 3.78 -13.90
CA ARG A 270 8.34 4.12 -12.51
C ARG A 270 9.76 4.68 -12.37
N GLU A 271 10.76 4.00 -12.91
CA GLU A 271 12.16 4.45 -12.85
C GLU A 271 12.35 5.84 -13.48
N ALA A 272 11.72 6.08 -14.64
CA ALA A 272 11.76 7.38 -15.28
C ALA A 272 11.15 8.49 -14.42
N LEU A 273 10.09 8.21 -13.65
CA LEU A 273 9.48 9.16 -12.73
C LEU A 273 10.29 9.34 -11.43
N ASP A 274 10.86 8.26 -10.89
CA ASP A 274 11.66 8.28 -9.65
C ASP A 274 12.99 9.02 -9.85
N GLY A 275 13.50 9.08 -11.08
CA GLY A 275 14.70 9.84 -11.45
C GLY A 275 14.52 11.35 -11.55
N LEU A 276 13.30 11.88 -11.39
CA LEU A 276 13.00 13.30 -11.53
C LEU A 276 12.78 13.98 -10.18
N ALA A 277 13.25 15.22 -10.05
CA ALA A 277 12.93 16.06 -8.89
C ALA A 277 11.44 16.46 -8.86
N ASP A 278 10.85 16.68 -10.04
CA ASP A 278 9.40 16.87 -10.22
C ASP A 278 8.89 15.94 -11.33
N PRO A 279 8.11 14.88 -11.00
CA PRO A 279 7.58 13.95 -11.98
C PRO A 279 6.36 14.50 -12.73
N THR A 280 5.79 15.64 -12.34
CA THR A 280 4.49 16.13 -12.84
C THR A 280 4.43 16.28 -14.36
N PRO A 281 5.41 16.92 -15.03
CA PRO A 281 5.37 17.06 -16.49
C PRO A 281 5.40 15.70 -17.20
N LEU A 282 6.22 14.77 -16.71
CA LEU A 282 6.35 13.43 -17.31
C LEU A 282 5.08 12.60 -17.10
N ARG A 283 4.39 12.73 -15.96
CA ARG A 283 3.09 12.08 -15.72
C ARG A 283 2.05 12.42 -16.80
N GLY A 284 1.97 13.69 -17.22
CA GLY A 284 1.12 14.11 -18.32
C GLY A 284 1.51 13.46 -19.65
N VAL A 285 2.82 13.42 -19.95
CA VAL A 285 3.32 12.74 -21.16
C VAL A 285 3.00 11.24 -21.14
N LEU A 286 3.14 10.56 -20.00
CA LEU A 286 2.78 9.14 -19.87
C LEU A 286 1.29 8.90 -20.12
N ALA A 287 0.42 9.76 -19.58
CA ALA A 287 -1.02 9.70 -19.85
C ALA A 287 -1.31 9.87 -21.34
N ARG A 288 -0.64 10.83 -22.00
CA ARG A 288 -0.77 11.05 -23.44
C ARG A 288 -0.34 9.82 -24.25
N LEU A 289 0.83 9.26 -23.94
CA LEU A 289 1.37 8.07 -24.61
C LEU A 289 0.43 6.88 -24.49
N LEU A 290 -0.15 6.64 -23.29
CA LEU A 290 -1.06 5.53 -23.10
C LEU A 290 -2.39 5.74 -23.83
N LEU A 291 -2.91 6.96 -23.86
CA LEU A 291 -4.11 7.32 -24.64
C LEU A 291 -3.90 7.18 -26.16
N ASP A 292 -2.72 7.50 -26.66
CA ASP A 292 -2.37 7.41 -28.08
C ASP A 292 -1.94 5.98 -28.49
N SER A 293 -1.84 5.03 -27.56
CA SER A 293 -1.38 3.64 -27.83
C SER A 293 -2.44 2.70 -28.39
N ASP A 294 -3.65 3.19 -28.66
CA ASP A 294 -4.86 2.42 -29.01
C ASP A 294 -5.29 1.35 -27.99
N LYS A 295 -4.58 1.21 -26.86
CA LYS A 295 -4.96 0.32 -25.75
C LYS A 295 -6.04 0.93 -24.84
N ALA A 296 -6.27 2.24 -24.94
CA ALA A 296 -7.24 2.93 -24.12
C ALA A 296 -8.67 2.58 -24.58
N LYS A 297 -9.49 2.06 -23.66
CA LYS A 297 -10.87 1.66 -23.97
C LYS A 297 -11.80 2.87 -23.88
N LEU A 298 -11.82 3.68 -24.93
CA LEU A 298 -12.65 4.88 -25.00
C LEU A 298 -13.69 4.73 -26.13
N PRO A 299 -14.96 5.09 -25.87
CA PRO A 299 -15.98 5.08 -26.91
C PRO A 299 -15.65 6.09 -28.00
N LYS A 300 -16.14 5.85 -29.21
CA LYS A 300 -16.15 6.91 -30.24
C LYS A 300 -17.16 7.99 -29.87
N ARG A 301 -17.03 9.17 -30.46
CA ARG A 301 -17.90 10.31 -30.16
C ARG A 301 -19.36 9.99 -30.43
N GLU A 302 -19.63 9.22 -31.49
CA GLU A 302 -20.98 8.82 -31.91
C GLU A 302 -21.60 7.77 -30.97
N GLU A 303 -20.78 7.11 -30.14
CA GLU A 303 -21.16 6.02 -29.24
C GLU A 303 -21.38 6.50 -27.79
N LEU A 304 -21.12 7.78 -27.48
CA LEU A 304 -21.14 8.32 -26.11
C LEU A 304 -22.52 8.32 -25.44
N GLY A 305 -23.61 8.29 -26.20
CA GLY A 305 -24.95 8.50 -25.66
C GLY A 305 -25.12 9.94 -25.16
N GLU A 306 -25.56 10.12 -23.91
CA GLU A 306 -25.73 11.44 -23.28
C GLU A 306 -24.38 11.95 -22.72
N PRO A 307 -23.79 13.04 -23.27
CA PRO A 307 -22.45 13.48 -22.89
C PRO A 307 -22.32 13.83 -21.40
N GLY A 308 -23.37 14.36 -20.77
CA GLY A 308 -23.35 14.71 -19.36
C GLY A 308 -23.18 13.49 -18.46
N ALA A 309 -23.99 12.44 -18.63
CA ALA A 309 -23.85 11.18 -17.91
C ALA A 309 -22.46 10.53 -18.11
N TRP A 310 -21.90 10.64 -19.32
CA TRP A 310 -20.55 10.13 -19.57
C TRP A 310 -19.48 10.91 -18.78
N VAL A 311 -19.56 12.24 -18.75
CA VAL A 311 -18.68 13.10 -17.93
C VAL A 311 -18.84 12.79 -16.44
N ASP A 312 -20.09 12.65 -15.96
CA ASP A 312 -20.38 12.30 -14.56
C ASP A 312 -19.73 10.95 -14.19
N GLY A 313 -19.82 9.96 -15.09
CA GLY A 313 -19.17 8.66 -14.94
C GLY A 313 -17.64 8.76 -14.92
N LEU A 314 -17.03 9.61 -15.76
CA LEU A 314 -15.58 9.83 -15.75
C LEU A 314 -15.09 10.42 -14.44
N PHE A 315 -15.76 11.44 -13.91
CA PHE A 315 -15.39 12.05 -12.63
C PHE A 315 -15.53 11.05 -11.48
N ALA A 316 -16.63 10.30 -11.44
CA ALA A 316 -16.83 9.27 -10.41
C ALA A 316 -15.75 8.18 -10.49
N ARG A 317 -15.36 7.80 -11.71
CA ARG A 317 -14.38 6.74 -11.96
C ARG A 317 -12.95 7.19 -11.67
N LEU A 318 -12.54 8.32 -12.24
CA LEU A 318 -11.16 8.82 -12.29
C LEU A 318 -10.80 9.72 -11.09
N LEU A 319 -11.77 10.38 -10.47
CA LEU A 319 -11.54 11.31 -9.36
C LEU A 319 -12.30 10.93 -8.08
N GLY A 320 -13.18 9.92 -8.15
CA GLY A 320 -13.95 9.47 -6.99
C GLY A 320 -14.98 10.50 -6.50
N ARG A 321 -15.49 11.37 -7.37
CA ARG A 321 -16.52 12.37 -7.01
C ARG A 321 -17.41 12.70 -8.21
N ALA A 322 -18.52 13.39 -7.97
CA ALA A 322 -19.27 14.02 -9.05
C ALA A 322 -18.53 15.29 -9.54
N PRO A 323 -18.70 15.68 -10.81
CA PRO A 323 -18.27 17.00 -11.28
C PRO A 323 -19.12 18.09 -10.64
N SER A 324 -18.56 19.30 -10.51
CA SER A 324 -19.35 20.50 -10.24
C SER A 324 -20.24 20.82 -11.44
N VAL A 325 -21.21 21.72 -11.25
CA VAL A 325 -22.09 22.19 -12.35
C VAL A 325 -21.26 22.83 -13.46
N GLU A 326 -20.27 23.64 -13.08
CA GLU A 326 -19.37 24.35 -14.00
C GLU A 326 -18.42 23.39 -14.71
N GLU A 327 -17.84 22.42 -13.99
CA GLU A 327 -16.99 21.38 -14.58
C GLU A 327 -17.77 20.58 -15.62
N ARG A 328 -18.96 20.09 -15.24
CA ARG A 328 -19.84 19.32 -16.13
C ARG A 328 -20.19 20.13 -17.38
N ALA A 329 -20.62 21.38 -17.21
CA ALA A 329 -20.95 22.26 -18.33
C ALA A 329 -19.74 22.51 -19.25
N THR A 330 -18.56 22.73 -18.69
CA THR A 330 -17.32 22.98 -19.43
C THR A 330 -16.91 21.76 -20.26
N PHE A 331 -16.90 20.57 -19.67
CA PHE A 331 -16.53 19.35 -20.39
C PHE A 331 -17.55 18.96 -21.45
N VAL A 332 -18.86 19.12 -21.17
CA VAL A 332 -19.92 18.88 -22.16
C VAL A 332 -19.83 19.87 -23.32
N ALA A 333 -19.61 21.16 -23.05
CA ALA A 333 -19.42 22.16 -24.09
C ALA A 333 -18.16 21.86 -24.94
N SER A 334 -17.05 21.48 -24.30
CA SER A 334 -15.82 21.10 -24.98
C SER A 334 -16.06 19.90 -25.91
N LEU A 335 -16.78 18.86 -25.47
CA LEU A 335 -17.13 17.70 -26.31
C LEU A 335 -17.98 18.07 -27.53
N ALA A 336 -18.73 19.17 -27.49
CA ALA A 336 -19.50 19.64 -28.63
C ALA A 336 -18.61 20.23 -29.74
N GLU A 337 -17.41 20.71 -29.43
CA GLU A 337 -16.50 21.27 -30.42
C GLU A 337 -16.00 20.21 -31.41
N PRO A 338 -15.91 20.49 -32.73
CA PRO A 338 -15.53 19.48 -33.74
C PRO A 338 -14.17 18.81 -33.52
N GLY A 339 -13.21 19.52 -32.94
CA GLY A 339 -11.86 19.02 -32.66
C GLY A 339 -11.73 18.23 -31.36
N CYS A 340 -12.73 18.28 -30.48
CA CYS A 340 -12.67 17.61 -29.20
C CYS A 340 -13.08 16.13 -29.34
N ARG A 341 -12.19 15.25 -28.90
CA ARG A 341 -12.41 13.80 -28.86
C ARG A 341 -12.57 13.35 -27.41
N PRO A 342 -13.22 12.20 -27.14
CA PRO A 342 -13.26 11.60 -25.80
C PRO A 342 -11.88 11.51 -25.14
N GLN A 343 -10.85 11.19 -25.92
CA GLN A 343 -9.44 11.17 -25.52
C GLN A 343 -8.97 12.52 -24.94
N THR A 344 -9.41 13.64 -25.51
CA THR A 344 -9.04 14.99 -25.07
C THR A 344 -9.59 15.28 -23.66
N VAL A 345 -10.84 14.90 -23.40
CA VAL A 345 -11.48 15.04 -22.08
C VAL A 345 -10.76 14.18 -21.04
N VAL A 346 -10.54 12.90 -21.37
CA VAL A 346 -9.86 11.98 -20.44
C VAL A 346 -8.45 12.48 -20.14
N TYR A 347 -7.69 12.90 -21.17
CA TYR A 347 -6.36 13.48 -21.01
C TYR A 347 -6.37 14.64 -20.02
N ALA A 348 -7.27 15.61 -20.20
CA ALA A 348 -7.37 16.78 -19.32
C ALA A 348 -7.63 16.39 -17.85
N ILE A 349 -8.44 15.36 -17.60
CA ILE A 349 -8.71 14.85 -16.25
C ILE A 349 -7.46 14.17 -15.68
N VAL A 350 -6.89 13.18 -16.38
CA VAL A 350 -5.78 12.37 -15.84
C VAL A 350 -4.44 13.12 -15.76
N SER A 351 -4.30 14.22 -16.50
CA SER A 351 -3.15 15.13 -16.38
C SER A 351 -3.33 16.20 -15.31
N SER A 352 -4.47 16.25 -14.62
CA SER A 352 -4.74 17.27 -13.60
C SER A 352 -3.99 16.97 -12.29
N ALA A 353 -3.71 18.04 -11.53
CA ALA A 353 -3.17 17.91 -10.18
C ALA A 353 -4.12 17.17 -9.22
N GLU A 354 -5.42 17.17 -9.53
CA GLU A 354 -6.41 16.44 -8.76
C GLU A 354 -6.29 14.93 -8.97
N TYR A 355 -6.16 14.46 -10.21
CA TYR A 355 -5.95 13.04 -10.50
C TYR A 355 -4.70 12.51 -9.80
N ALA A 356 -3.63 13.31 -9.73
CA ALA A 356 -2.42 12.96 -9.00
C ALA A 356 -2.61 12.82 -7.46
N ARG A 357 -3.81 13.08 -6.92
CA ARG A 357 -4.16 12.96 -5.50
C ARG A 357 -5.21 11.87 -5.18
N TYR A 358 -5.82 11.22 -6.18
CA TYR A 358 -7.03 10.39 -5.95
C TYR A 358 -7.07 9.01 -6.60
#